data_AF-A0A9D2G1V5-F1
#
_entry.id   AF-A0A9D2G1V5-F1
#
_cell.length_a   1.000
_cell.length_b   1.000
_cell.length_c   1.000
_cell.angle_alpha   90.00
_cell.angle_beta   90.00
_cell.angle_gamma   90.00
#
_symmetry.space_group_name_H-M   'P 1'
#
loop_
_entity.id
_entity.type
_entity.pdbx_description
1 polymer ?
#
loop_
_entity_poly.entity_id
_entity_poly.type
_entity_poly.pdbx_seq_one_letter_code
_entity_poly.pdbx_strand_id
1 'polypeptide(L)'
;MIKKQYKWLSFSILSILLAGCGLFSNQETTEPNPKPPTEEIEEVVPEDENEPKETIDKQDLNVWLPRLDNVRYSYEGIGNEYATFDWTPQFNQENYYQFVTDNGGTKTAEIYEYKENEVVRIFQRPETYFRDNFSEIGNFTDQREEEVILKAPIEVGNSWSSNENDYEITAIDHEIEVPAGTYQTIEVTINMDDMVVKRYYAKDVGLVSEVSETEGMTIESNLETITTETPEVLPFFVYIPDEQAMGLDQVEAELTLNTNDPARVAITQLLSGQNESYKEINILSEGAEINYLFLNDENVVEVDVTSAFEENMAGSTGELFGIYTFVNTLSKYYGTQEVLLTVDGRPYNGSHITLEEGEVFTLNEEMVNEQ
;
A
#
# COMPACT_ATOMS: atom_id res chain seq x y z
N MET A 1 -31.78 -12.39 47.11
CA MET A 1 -31.62 -11.55 48.31
C MET A 1 -30.92 -10.24 47.94
N ILE A 2 -31.53 -9.10 48.27
CA ILE A 2 -30.90 -7.90 48.90
C ILE A 2 -29.50 -7.51 48.33
N LYS A 3 -29.47 -6.61 47.34
CA LYS A 3 -29.20 -5.14 47.46
C LYS A 3 -27.77 -4.75 47.89
N LYS A 4 -27.14 -3.91 47.06
CA LYS A 4 -26.88 -2.50 47.41
C LYS A 4 -26.79 -1.59 46.17
N GLN A 5 -27.25 -0.36 46.32
CA GLN A 5 -27.19 0.73 45.34
C GLN A 5 -26.23 1.79 45.88
N TYR A 6 -25.69 2.64 45.01
CA TYR A 6 -25.50 4.06 45.33
C TYR A 6 -25.78 4.94 44.10
N LYS A 7 -26.45 6.07 44.34
CA LYS A 7 -26.72 7.17 43.40
C LYS A 7 -26.31 8.49 44.08
N TRP A 8 -25.70 9.39 43.32
CA TRP A 8 -25.69 10.86 43.46
C TRP A 8 -24.96 11.36 42.19
N LEU A 9 -25.50 12.14 41.25
CA LEU A 9 -26.56 13.17 41.19
C LEU A 9 -26.13 14.58 41.65
N SER A 10 -26.12 15.51 40.68
CA SER A 10 -26.38 16.97 40.80
C SER A 10 -25.34 17.87 41.52
N PHE A 11 -25.16 19.15 41.20
CA PHE A 11 -25.86 20.06 40.26
C PHE A 11 -24.94 21.22 39.80
N SER A 12 -25.32 21.93 38.72
CA SER A 12 -24.70 23.18 38.24
C SER A 12 -24.94 24.38 39.18
N ILE A 13 -24.27 25.52 38.95
CA ILE A 13 -24.93 26.85 38.84
C ILE A 13 -24.00 27.92 38.22
N LEU A 14 -24.62 28.75 37.36
CA LEU A 14 -24.11 29.91 36.63
C LEU A 14 -24.25 31.19 37.47
N SER A 15 -23.37 32.19 37.32
CA SER A 15 -23.67 33.59 37.67
C SER A 15 -22.76 34.61 36.95
N ILE A 16 -23.40 35.52 36.22
CA ILE A 16 -22.82 36.74 35.61
C ILE A 16 -23.27 37.93 36.44
N LEU A 17 -22.47 39.01 36.55
CA LEU A 17 -22.97 40.36 36.80
C LEU A 17 -22.02 41.45 36.27
N LEU A 18 -22.55 42.66 36.10
CA LEU A 18 -22.08 43.72 35.19
C LEU A 18 -21.82 45.07 35.89
N ALA A 19 -21.21 46.01 35.14
CA ALA A 19 -21.05 47.47 35.36
C ALA A 19 -19.95 47.93 36.35
N GLY A 20 -19.28 49.08 36.13
CA GLY A 20 -19.30 49.99 34.97
C GLY A 20 -18.56 51.33 35.18
N CYS A 21 -18.17 51.99 34.07
CA CYS A 21 -17.82 53.42 33.85
C CYS A 21 -16.97 54.24 34.87
N GLY A 22 -15.94 54.99 34.39
CA GLY A 22 -15.47 56.20 35.10
C GLY A 22 -14.08 56.77 34.72
N LEU A 23 -14.06 57.82 33.90
CA LEU A 23 -12.88 58.59 33.42
C LEU A 23 -12.06 59.37 34.49
N PHE A 24 -10.81 59.70 34.09
CA PHE A 24 -9.98 60.91 34.36
C PHE A 24 -8.73 60.89 35.28
N SER A 25 -7.59 61.18 34.62
CA SER A 25 -6.47 62.07 35.00
C SER A 25 -5.24 61.55 35.77
N ASN A 26 -4.07 61.93 35.23
CA ASN A 26 -2.72 61.73 35.77
C ASN A 26 -2.45 62.41 37.12
N GLN A 27 -1.58 61.79 37.93
CA GLN A 27 -0.38 62.43 38.46
C GLN A 27 0.67 61.38 38.89
N GLU A 28 1.95 61.61 38.58
CA GLU A 28 3.10 60.77 39.00
C GLU A 28 3.40 61.00 40.49
N THR A 29 3.60 59.98 41.33
CA THR A 29 4.90 59.40 41.79
C THR A 29 4.61 58.63 43.12
N THR A 30 5.35 57.63 43.64
CA THR A 30 6.57 56.88 43.25
C THR A 30 6.55 55.49 43.95
N GLU A 31 7.64 54.71 43.87
CA GLU A 31 7.88 53.40 44.53
C GLU A 31 7.13 52.17 43.95
N PRO A 32 7.61 50.94 44.18
CA PRO A 32 8.98 50.47 43.93
C PRO A 32 9.03 49.22 43.02
N ASN A 33 10.20 48.92 42.47
CA ASN A 33 10.41 47.96 41.38
C ASN A 33 10.22 46.47 41.77
N PRO A 34 9.33 45.70 41.10
CA PRO A 34 9.33 44.23 41.13
C PRO A 34 10.13 43.60 39.98
N LYS A 35 10.64 42.38 40.22
CA LYS A 35 11.50 41.59 39.30
C LYS A 35 10.93 41.39 37.87
N PRO A 36 11.79 41.21 36.85
CA PRO A 36 11.38 40.61 35.58
C PRO A 36 10.90 39.15 35.76
N PRO A 37 10.09 38.61 34.84
CA PRO A 37 9.77 37.19 34.80
C PRO A 37 11.02 36.33 34.62
N THR A 38 11.01 35.14 35.21
CA THR A 38 11.99 34.09 34.92
C THR A 38 11.75 33.56 33.51
N GLU A 39 12.75 33.60 32.64
CA GLU A 39 12.79 32.77 31.44
C GLU A 39 12.99 31.31 31.87
N GLU A 40 12.10 30.42 31.44
CA GLU A 40 12.41 29.00 31.41
C GLU A 40 13.41 28.79 30.27
N ILE A 41 14.55 28.18 30.60
CA ILE A 41 15.59 27.87 29.63
C ILE A 41 15.15 26.57 28.94
N GLU A 42 14.64 26.69 27.72
CA GLU A 42 14.69 25.57 26.78
C GLU A 42 16.17 25.29 26.48
N GLU A 43 16.63 24.06 26.76
CA GLU A 43 17.92 23.60 26.26
C GLU A 43 17.81 23.44 24.74
N VAL A 44 18.14 24.52 24.02
CA VAL A 44 18.37 24.48 22.58
C VAL A 44 19.60 23.59 22.36
N VAL A 45 19.36 22.33 21.98
CA VAL A 45 20.38 21.48 21.38
C VAL A 45 20.84 22.19 20.10
N PRO A 46 22.13 22.51 19.95
CA PRO A 46 22.59 23.21 18.75
C PRO A 46 22.59 22.24 17.57
N GLU A 47 21.79 22.52 16.55
CA GLU A 47 22.07 22.02 15.19
C GLU A 47 23.43 22.58 14.77
N ASP A 48 24.38 21.71 14.42
CA ASP A 48 25.70 22.13 13.97
C ASP A 48 25.64 22.53 12.49
N GLU A 49 25.46 23.83 12.22
CA GLU A 49 25.40 24.43 10.87
C GLU A 49 26.66 24.18 9.99
N ASN A 50 27.64 23.39 10.46
CA ASN A 50 28.89 23.08 9.76
C ASN A 50 28.93 21.69 9.09
N GLU A 51 27.90 20.85 9.22
CA GLU A 51 27.87 19.60 8.44
C GLU A 51 27.82 19.89 6.92
N PRO A 52 28.75 19.33 6.12
CA PRO A 52 28.69 19.47 4.67
C PRO A 52 27.36 18.96 4.12
N LYS A 53 26.80 19.64 3.10
CA LYS A 53 25.55 19.18 2.49
C LYS A 53 25.62 17.73 1.98
N GLU A 54 26.78 17.25 1.55
CA GLU A 54 27.00 15.83 1.19
C GLU A 54 26.95 14.85 2.38
N THR A 55 27.25 15.26 3.62
CA THR A 55 27.15 14.34 4.78
C THR A 55 25.71 14.19 5.22
N ILE A 56 24.96 15.29 5.28
CA ILE A 56 23.52 15.30 5.56
C ILE A 56 22.78 14.42 4.53
N ASP A 57 23.09 14.60 3.24
CA ASP A 57 22.52 13.82 2.12
C ASP A 57 22.84 12.31 2.22
N LYS A 58 23.95 11.92 2.86
CA LYS A 58 24.29 10.51 3.11
C LYS A 58 23.62 9.92 4.36
N GLN A 59 23.07 10.72 5.26
CA GLN A 59 22.35 10.22 6.45
C GLN A 59 20.84 10.05 6.22
N ASP A 60 20.25 10.71 5.22
CA ASP A 60 18.84 10.53 4.85
C ASP A 60 18.60 9.12 4.29
N LEU A 61 17.67 8.38 4.89
CA LEU A 61 17.32 7.02 4.46
C LEU A 61 16.60 7.00 3.11
N ASN A 62 15.89 8.08 2.74
CA ASN A 62 15.23 8.21 1.43
C ASN A 62 16.24 8.27 0.28
N VAL A 63 17.51 8.61 0.57
CA VAL A 63 18.59 8.66 -0.43
C VAL A 63 19.12 7.25 -0.75
N TRP A 64 19.04 6.31 0.20
CA TRP A 64 19.46 4.91 0.02
C TRP A 64 18.31 3.97 -0.32
N LEU A 65 17.07 4.35 0.02
CA LEU A 65 15.82 3.68 -0.35
C LEU A 65 14.83 4.74 -0.88
N PRO A 66 14.96 5.16 -2.16
CA PRO A 66 14.11 6.19 -2.72
C PRO A 66 12.71 5.66 -3.08
N ARG A 67 11.71 6.48 -2.81
CA ARG A 67 10.30 6.21 -3.18
C ARG A 67 10.00 6.83 -4.54
N LEU A 68 10.35 6.11 -5.61
CA LEU A 68 10.22 6.59 -6.99
C LEU A 68 8.92 6.09 -7.63
N ASP A 69 8.17 6.99 -8.27
CA ASP A 69 6.95 6.63 -8.99
C ASP A 69 7.25 6.16 -10.43
N ASN A 70 6.44 5.23 -10.93
CA ASN A 70 6.44 4.78 -12.33
C ASN A 70 7.81 4.27 -12.82
N VAL A 71 8.51 3.53 -11.97
CA VAL A 71 9.76 2.87 -12.30
C VAL A 71 9.60 1.35 -12.23
N ARG A 72 10.34 0.61 -13.06
CA ARG A 72 10.49 -0.85 -12.93
C ARG A 72 11.97 -1.17 -12.87
N TYR A 73 12.36 -1.89 -11.83
CA TYR A 73 13.70 -2.46 -11.67
C TYR A 73 13.64 -3.92 -12.06
N SER A 74 14.62 -4.39 -12.82
CA SER A 74 14.81 -5.82 -13.13
C SER A 74 16.18 -6.25 -12.63
N TYR A 75 16.24 -7.38 -11.92
CA TYR A 75 17.45 -7.95 -11.33
C TYR A 75 17.78 -9.29 -11.98
N GLU A 76 19.00 -9.44 -12.49
CA GLU A 76 19.54 -10.70 -13.00
C GLU A 76 19.91 -11.62 -11.83
N GLY A 77 19.31 -12.81 -11.80
CA GLY A 77 19.60 -13.85 -10.81
C GLY A 77 20.73 -14.80 -11.22
N ILE A 78 21.65 -15.05 -10.29
CA ILE A 78 22.74 -16.03 -10.42
C ILE A 78 22.62 -17.08 -9.31
N GLY A 79 22.86 -18.35 -9.65
CA GLY A 79 22.91 -19.47 -8.69
C GLY A 79 21.55 -20.11 -8.37
N ASN A 80 20.44 -19.39 -8.49
CA ASN A 80 19.08 -19.88 -8.24
C ASN A 80 18.08 -19.29 -9.26
N GLU A 81 17.06 -20.07 -9.66
CA GLU A 81 16.01 -19.62 -10.59
C GLU A 81 15.11 -18.52 -9.99
N TYR A 82 14.96 -18.48 -8.65
CA TYR A 82 14.18 -17.48 -7.92
C TYR A 82 14.97 -16.23 -7.51
N ALA A 83 16.23 -16.08 -7.95
CA ALA A 83 17.06 -14.90 -7.68
C ALA A 83 16.84 -13.77 -8.71
N THR A 84 16.31 -14.10 -9.89
CA THR A 84 15.82 -13.10 -10.84
C THR A 84 14.51 -12.55 -10.30
N PHE A 85 14.38 -11.22 -10.22
CA PHE A 85 13.09 -10.61 -9.90
C PHE A 85 12.91 -9.23 -10.54
N ASP A 86 11.65 -8.88 -10.79
CA ASP A 86 11.22 -7.50 -11.02
C ASP A 86 10.74 -6.86 -9.71
N TRP A 87 10.88 -5.54 -9.61
CA TRP A 87 10.32 -4.72 -8.53
C TRP A 87 9.55 -3.55 -9.14
N THR A 88 8.31 -3.34 -8.69
CA THR A 88 7.37 -2.36 -9.25
C THR A 88 6.58 -1.63 -8.14
N PRO A 89 6.61 -0.29 -8.07
CA PRO A 89 5.92 0.50 -7.05
C PRO A 89 4.44 0.72 -7.39
N GLN A 90 3.58 0.44 -6.41
CA GLN A 90 2.13 0.49 -6.56
C GLN A 90 1.50 1.71 -5.89
N PHE A 91 1.90 2.05 -4.66
CA PHE A 91 1.39 3.21 -3.93
C PHE A 91 2.53 3.93 -3.18
N ASN A 92 2.57 5.25 -3.29
CA ASN A 92 3.59 6.10 -2.69
C ASN A 92 2.91 7.29 -2.02
N GLN A 93 2.93 7.31 -0.69
CA GLN A 93 2.30 8.33 0.15
C GLN A 93 3.30 8.84 1.20
N GLU A 94 2.91 9.86 1.98
CA GLU A 94 3.81 10.62 2.86
C GLU A 94 4.70 9.74 3.77
N ASN A 95 4.14 8.69 4.38
CA ASN A 95 4.84 7.85 5.37
C ASN A 95 5.03 6.38 4.94
N TYR A 96 4.41 5.93 3.84
CA TYR A 96 4.50 4.54 3.41
C TYR A 96 4.68 4.39 1.91
N TYR A 97 5.21 3.24 1.52
CA TYR A 97 5.51 2.89 0.15
C TYR A 97 5.20 1.41 -0.10
N GLN A 98 4.18 1.15 -0.92
CA GLN A 98 3.81 -0.20 -1.34
C GLN A 98 4.39 -0.51 -2.72
N PHE A 99 5.01 -1.68 -2.84
CA PHE A 99 5.51 -2.22 -4.09
C PHE A 99 5.20 -3.72 -4.19
N VAL A 100 5.40 -4.28 -5.38
CA VAL A 100 5.38 -5.72 -5.63
C VAL A 100 6.73 -6.17 -6.18
N THR A 101 7.23 -7.28 -5.64
CA THR A 101 8.30 -8.09 -6.24
C THR A 101 7.71 -9.27 -7.00
N ASP A 102 8.28 -9.60 -8.16
CA ASP A 102 7.90 -10.77 -8.98
C ASP A 102 9.17 -11.56 -9.35
N ASN A 103 9.35 -12.74 -8.77
CA ASN A 103 10.51 -13.60 -9.04
C ASN A 103 10.23 -14.71 -10.07
N GLY A 104 9.15 -14.58 -10.85
CA GLY A 104 8.69 -15.59 -11.81
C GLY A 104 8.05 -16.84 -11.18
N GLY A 105 8.26 -17.08 -9.88
CA GLY A 105 7.57 -18.10 -9.09
C GLY A 105 6.34 -17.55 -8.36
N THR A 106 6.45 -16.36 -7.76
CA THR A 106 5.33 -15.69 -7.09
C THR A 106 5.47 -14.17 -7.13
N LYS A 107 4.33 -13.48 -6.93
CA LYS A 107 4.27 -12.03 -6.69
C LYS A 107 4.07 -11.76 -5.21
N THR A 108 4.92 -10.91 -4.62
CA THR A 108 4.82 -10.53 -3.20
C THR A 108 4.57 -9.04 -3.09
N ALA A 109 3.49 -8.65 -2.42
CA ALA A 109 3.21 -7.25 -2.09
C ALA A 109 3.83 -6.90 -0.73
N GLU A 110 4.58 -5.81 -0.67
CA GLU A 110 5.27 -5.34 0.53
C GLU A 110 4.93 -3.87 0.80
N ILE A 111 4.90 -3.46 2.07
CA ILE A 111 4.84 -2.04 2.46
C ILE A 111 6.02 -1.69 3.34
N TYR A 112 6.78 -0.68 2.94
CA TYR A 112 7.80 -0.03 3.77
C TYR A 112 7.23 1.25 4.39
N GLU A 113 7.29 1.37 5.71
CA GLU A 113 7.07 2.59 6.47
C GLU A 113 8.40 3.35 6.63
N TYR A 114 8.37 4.67 6.42
CA TYR A 114 9.52 5.55 6.52
C TYR A 114 9.42 6.37 7.81
N LYS A 115 10.25 6.03 8.80
CA LYS A 115 10.36 6.76 10.07
C LYS A 115 11.62 7.64 10.04
N GLU A 116 11.76 8.53 11.01
CA GLU A 116 12.88 9.48 11.12
C GLU A 116 14.28 8.82 11.08
N ASN A 117 14.42 7.65 11.71
CA ASN A 117 15.71 6.97 11.89
C ASN A 117 15.72 5.52 11.37
N GLU A 118 14.64 5.03 10.77
CA GLU A 118 14.55 3.66 10.24
C GLU A 118 13.52 3.53 9.11
N VAL A 119 13.81 2.68 8.13
CA VAL A 119 12.85 2.18 7.13
C VAL A 119 12.47 0.76 7.53
N VAL A 120 11.17 0.49 7.65
CA VAL A 120 10.65 -0.75 8.22
C VAL A 120 9.65 -1.37 7.27
N ARG A 121 9.85 -2.63 6.85
CA ARG A 121 8.79 -3.41 6.22
C ARG A 121 7.76 -3.73 7.29
N ILE A 122 6.52 -3.31 7.09
CA ILE A 122 5.40 -3.47 8.06
C ILE A 122 4.28 -4.40 7.53
N PHE A 123 4.43 -4.88 6.30
CA PHE A 123 3.49 -5.78 5.63
C PHE A 123 4.23 -6.57 4.55
N GLN A 124 3.93 -7.86 4.44
CA GLN A 124 4.39 -8.73 3.36
C GLN A 124 3.32 -9.79 3.05
N ARG A 125 2.83 -9.82 1.82
CA ARG A 125 1.85 -10.81 1.35
C ARG A 125 2.31 -11.50 0.06
N PRO A 126 2.77 -12.76 0.11
CA PRO A 126 3.07 -13.54 -1.09
C PRO A 126 1.78 -13.91 -1.84
N GLU A 127 1.92 -14.42 -3.07
CA GLU A 127 0.81 -14.83 -3.94
C GLU A 127 -0.21 -13.70 -4.23
N THR A 128 0.27 -12.45 -4.29
CA THR A 128 -0.56 -11.26 -4.56
C THR A 128 -0.51 -10.88 -6.04
N TYR A 129 -1.45 -11.39 -6.83
CA TYR A 129 -1.52 -11.19 -8.29
C TYR A 129 -2.45 -10.04 -8.74
N PHE A 130 -3.05 -9.31 -7.79
CA PHE A 130 -3.91 -8.15 -7.97
C PHE A 130 -3.30 -6.90 -7.31
N ARG A 131 -3.94 -5.73 -7.43
CA ARG A 131 -3.48 -4.49 -6.77
C ARG A 131 -4.58 -3.87 -5.91
N ASP A 132 -4.43 -4.02 -4.60
CA ASP A 132 -5.11 -3.24 -3.56
C ASP A 132 -4.07 -2.41 -2.76
N ASN A 133 -4.52 -1.37 -2.05
CA ASN A 133 -3.68 -0.56 -1.16
C ASN A 133 -3.75 -1.09 0.29
N PHE A 134 -2.88 -2.03 0.67
CA PHE A 134 -2.95 -2.73 1.97
C PHE A 134 -2.62 -1.86 3.20
N SER A 135 -2.35 -0.56 3.01
CA SER A 135 -2.31 0.43 4.08
C SER A 135 -3.70 0.98 4.46
N GLU A 136 -4.68 0.91 3.54
CA GLU A 136 -6.02 1.49 3.68
C GLU A 136 -7.12 0.43 3.90
N ILE A 137 -6.81 -0.85 3.76
CA ILE A 137 -7.77 -1.96 3.85
C ILE A 137 -7.32 -3.08 4.81
N GLY A 138 -8.30 -3.73 5.45
CA GLY A 138 -8.14 -4.93 6.28
C GLY A 138 -7.21 -4.78 7.49
N ASN A 139 -7.18 -5.79 8.36
CA ASN A 139 -6.14 -5.87 9.39
C ASN A 139 -4.96 -6.73 8.91
N PHE A 140 -5.23 -7.84 8.19
CA PHE A 140 -4.21 -8.74 7.64
C PHE A 140 -3.15 -9.14 8.68
N THR A 141 -3.58 -9.46 9.90
CA THR A 141 -2.71 -9.60 11.09
C THR A 141 -1.51 -10.52 10.85
N ASP A 142 -1.72 -11.66 10.19
CA ASP A 142 -0.66 -12.65 9.94
C ASP A 142 0.38 -12.17 8.91
N GLN A 143 0.06 -11.15 8.10
CA GLN A 143 0.94 -10.57 7.08
C GLN A 143 1.67 -9.30 7.59
N ARG A 144 1.42 -8.87 8.83
CA ARG A 144 2.03 -7.68 9.44
C ARG A 144 3.12 -8.07 10.43
N GLU A 145 4.33 -8.19 9.91
CA GLU A 145 5.56 -8.36 10.66
C GLU A 145 6.48 -7.16 10.41
N GLU A 146 7.16 -6.68 11.46
CA GLU A 146 8.11 -5.57 11.36
C GLU A 146 9.54 -6.09 11.09
N GLU A 147 10.10 -5.74 9.93
CA GLU A 147 11.53 -5.90 9.63
C GLU A 147 12.17 -4.52 9.37
N VAL A 148 13.14 -4.12 10.20
CA VAL A 148 13.95 -2.91 9.98
C VAL A 148 14.95 -3.18 8.85
N ILE A 149 14.68 -2.62 7.67
CA ILE A 149 15.43 -2.83 6.42
C ILE A 149 16.71 -1.99 6.39
N LEU A 150 16.63 -0.76 6.90
CA LEU A 150 17.75 0.19 6.96
C LEU A 150 17.57 1.11 8.17
N LYS A 151 18.68 1.47 8.83
CA LYS A 151 18.67 2.25 10.07
C LYS A 151 19.78 3.31 10.11
N ALA A 152 19.44 4.51 10.57
CA ALA A 152 20.40 5.58 10.84
C ALA A 152 21.13 5.35 12.19
N PRO A 153 22.36 5.88 12.39
CA PRO A 153 23.19 6.59 11.42
C PRO A 153 23.73 5.67 10.31
N ILE A 154 23.94 6.24 9.12
CA ILE A 154 24.60 5.57 8.00
C ILE A 154 26.12 5.67 8.20
N GLU A 155 26.65 4.79 9.03
CA GLU A 155 28.08 4.66 9.33
C GLU A 155 28.48 3.19 9.58
N VAL A 156 29.75 2.87 9.31
CA VAL A 156 30.26 1.50 9.48
C VAL A 156 30.25 1.09 10.95
N GLY A 157 29.63 -0.06 11.24
CA GLY A 157 29.46 -0.60 12.59
C GLY A 157 28.12 -0.25 13.24
N ASN A 158 27.28 0.59 12.62
CA ASN A 158 25.89 0.72 13.07
C ASN A 158 25.16 -0.61 12.82
N SER A 159 24.48 -1.10 13.85
CA SER A 159 23.94 -2.47 13.89
C SER A 159 22.63 -2.55 14.68
N TRP A 160 21.77 -3.47 14.28
CA TRP A 160 20.46 -3.71 14.89
C TRP A 160 20.01 -5.16 14.71
N SER A 161 19.26 -5.69 15.68
CA SER A 161 18.57 -6.97 15.53
C SER A 161 17.13 -6.72 15.06
N SER A 162 16.65 -7.50 14.09
CA SER A 162 15.32 -7.37 13.49
C SER A 162 14.87 -8.71 12.92
N ASN A 163 13.60 -9.08 13.10
CA ASN A 163 13.03 -10.35 12.66
C ASN A 163 13.95 -11.57 12.90
N GLU A 164 14.39 -11.74 14.15
CA GLU A 164 15.34 -12.77 14.63
C GLU A 164 16.77 -12.74 14.02
N ASN A 165 17.09 -11.84 13.09
CA ASN A 165 18.41 -11.70 12.44
C ASN A 165 19.20 -10.47 12.92
N ASP A 166 20.53 -10.49 12.77
CA ASP A 166 21.43 -9.38 13.13
C ASP A 166 21.97 -8.64 11.89
N TYR A 167 21.71 -7.34 11.80
CA TYR A 167 22.06 -6.44 10.70
C TYR A 167 23.22 -5.52 11.10
N GLU A 168 24.14 -5.23 10.18
CA GLU A 168 25.23 -4.27 10.36
C GLU A 168 25.53 -3.53 9.04
N ILE A 169 25.73 -2.21 9.09
CA ILE A 169 26.36 -1.46 7.98
C ILE A 169 27.86 -1.78 8.01
N THR A 170 28.32 -2.64 7.11
CA THR A 170 29.71 -3.15 7.10
C THR A 170 30.62 -2.36 6.17
N ALA A 171 30.08 -1.61 5.22
CA ALA A 171 30.83 -0.69 4.38
C ALA A 171 30.01 0.53 3.95
N ILE A 172 30.72 1.63 3.69
CA ILE A 172 30.22 2.85 3.04
C ILE A 172 31.14 3.21 1.87
N ASP A 173 30.61 3.85 0.83
CA ASP A 173 31.35 4.18 -0.40
C ASP A 173 31.98 2.92 -1.07
N HIS A 174 31.29 1.78 -0.99
CA HIS A 174 31.71 0.51 -1.57
C HIS A 174 31.34 0.41 -3.05
N GLU A 175 32.32 0.13 -3.91
CA GLU A 175 32.14 0.06 -5.36
C GLU A 175 31.60 -1.32 -5.79
N ILE A 176 30.43 -1.34 -6.42
CA ILE A 176 29.77 -2.54 -6.96
C ILE A 176 29.56 -2.36 -8.47
N GLU A 177 29.89 -3.39 -9.26
CA GLU A 177 29.63 -3.47 -10.70
C GLU A 177 28.50 -4.48 -10.96
N VAL A 178 27.40 -4.00 -11.55
CA VAL A 178 26.21 -4.79 -11.95
C VAL A 178 25.87 -4.47 -13.42
N PRO A 179 25.00 -5.22 -14.12
CA PRO A 179 24.75 -4.96 -15.54
C PRO A 179 24.17 -3.56 -15.82
N ALA A 180 23.45 -2.95 -14.87
CA ALA A 180 22.98 -1.56 -14.96
C ALA A 180 24.10 -0.49 -14.81
N GLY A 181 25.31 -0.87 -14.37
CA GLY A 181 26.45 0.03 -14.22
C GLY A 181 27.25 -0.17 -12.92
N THR A 182 28.19 0.75 -12.68
CA THR A 182 29.01 0.78 -11.46
C THR A 182 28.46 1.80 -10.47
N TYR A 183 28.26 1.41 -9.22
CA TYR A 183 27.66 2.23 -8.17
C TYR A 183 28.55 2.31 -6.93
N GLN A 184 28.55 3.47 -6.27
CA GLN A 184 29.03 3.62 -4.90
C GLN A 184 27.87 3.36 -3.93
N THR A 185 28.08 2.44 -3.00
CA THR A 185 27.01 1.85 -2.18
C THR A 185 27.31 1.90 -0.69
N ILE A 186 26.27 1.68 0.12
CA ILE A 186 26.41 1.13 1.46
C ILE A 186 26.19 -0.38 1.41
N GLU A 187 27.00 -1.15 2.15
CA GLU A 187 26.84 -2.59 2.35
C GLU A 187 26.14 -2.81 3.70
N VAL A 188 24.96 -3.43 3.68
CA VAL A 188 24.27 -3.94 4.88
C VAL A 188 24.44 -5.46 4.89
N THR A 189 25.18 -5.98 5.86
CA THR A 189 25.31 -7.42 6.11
C THR A 189 24.23 -7.87 7.09
N ILE A 190 23.55 -8.96 6.77
CA ILE A 190 22.53 -9.62 7.58
C ILE A 190 23.06 -11.02 7.93
N ASN A 191 23.19 -11.30 9.21
CA ASN A 191 23.61 -12.60 9.72
C ASN A 191 22.37 -13.39 10.13
N MET A 192 22.18 -14.54 9.47
CA MET A 192 21.13 -15.53 9.75
C MET A 192 21.81 -16.85 10.20
N ASP A 193 21.05 -17.80 10.74
CA ASP A 193 21.59 -19.03 11.36
C ASP A 193 22.63 -19.79 10.50
N ASP A 194 22.31 -20.07 9.24
CA ASP A 194 23.14 -20.86 8.29
C ASP A 194 23.53 -20.07 7.02
N MET A 195 23.34 -18.75 7.03
CA MET A 195 23.43 -17.90 5.83
C MET A 195 23.81 -16.45 6.15
N VAL A 196 24.62 -15.85 5.30
CA VAL A 196 24.93 -14.41 5.35
C VAL A 196 24.36 -13.75 4.09
N VAL A 197 23.53 -12.73 4.26
CA VAL A 197 23.03 -11.90 3.16
C VAL A 197 23.75 -10.56 3.19
N LYS A 198 24.08 -10.02 2.03
CA LYS A 198 24.60 -8.66 1.86
C LYS A 198 23.72 -7.91 0.89
N ARG A 199 23.17 -6.77 1.32
CA ARG A 199 22.40 -5.84 0.48
C ARG A 199 23.24 -4.60 0.20
N TYR A 200 23.36 -4.26 -1.07
CA TYR A 200 24.09 -3.10 -1.54
C TYR A 200 23.09 -2.05 -2.01
N TYR A 201 23.04 -0.91 -1.33
CA TYR A 201 22.16 0.20 -1.66
C TYR A 201 22.95 1.35 -2.27
N ALA A 202 22.54 1.80 -3.45
CA ALA A 202 23.15 2.93 -4.15
C ALA A 202 22.33 4.21 -3.99
N LYS A 203 23.07 5.32 -3.93
CA LYS A 203 22.50 6.66 -3.77
C LYS A 203 21.50 7.00 -4.88
N ASP A 204 20.33 7.52 -4.52
CA ASP A 204 19.24 7.95 -5.40
C ASP A 204 18.67 6.81 -6.28
N VAL A 205 19.02 5.55 -5.99
CA VAL A 205 18.67 4.36 -6.79
C VAL A 205 17.95 3.28 -5.98
N GLY A 206 18.38 2.99 -4.75
CA GLY A 206 17.86 1.87 -3.97
C GLY A 206 18.78 0.65 -4.00
N LEU A 207 18.21 -0.55 -3.83
CA LEU A 207 18.94 -1.81 -3.91
C LEU A 207 19.54 -2.00 -5.31
N VAL A 208 20.85 -2.23 -5.39
CA VAL A 208 21.55 -2.54 -6.66
C VAL A 208 22.09 -3.96 -6.73
N SER A 209 22.34 -4.60 -5.59
CA SER A 209 22.74 -6.01 -5.53
C SER A 209 22.35 -6.63 -4.20
N GLU A 210 21.91 -7.88 -4.21
CA GLU A 210 21.82 -8.75 -3.04
C GLU A 210 22.68 -10.00 -3.26
N VAL A 211 23.56 -10.32 -2.32
CA VAL A 211 24.44 -11.51 -2.35
C VAL A 211 24.16 -12.36 -1.13
N SER A 212 23.81 -13.62 -1.36
CA SER A 212 23.45 -14.62 -0.35
C SER A 212 24.48 -15.74 -0.33
N GLU A 213 25.22 -15.87 0.77
CA GLU A 213 26.27 -16.89 0.97
C GLU A 213 25.85 -17.95 2.00
N THR A 214 25.92 -19.22 1.62
CA THR A 214 25.76 -20.39 2.51
C THR A 214 26.80 -21.47 2.17
N GLU A 215 26.80 -22.61 2.87
CA GLU A 215 27.85 -23.64 2.75
C GLU A 215 27.95 -24.23 1.32
N GLY A 216 28.89 -23.70 0.53
CA GLY A 216 29.18 -24.16 -0.83
C GLY A 216 28.26 -23.61 -1.93
N MET A 217 27.44 -22.60 -1.63
CA MET A 217 26.55 -21.93 -2.59
C MET A 217 26.55 -20.42 -2.37
N THR A 218 26.66 -19.67 -3.47
CA THR A 218 26.40 -18.23 -3.55
C THR A 218 25.24 -18.03 -4.50
N ILE A 219 24.27 -17.23 -4.08
CA ILE A 219 23.14 -16.77 -4.89
C ILE A 219 23.26 -15.25 -4.97
N GLU A 220 23.08 -14.67 -6.15
CA GLU A 220 23.18 -13.22 -6.35
C GLU A 220 21.97 -12.71 -7.12
N SER A 221 21.52 -11.50 -6.80
CA SER A 221 20.47 -10.77 -7.51
C SER A 221 21.03 -9.39 -7.86
N ASN A 222 21.37 -9.14 -9.11
CA ASN A 222 22.16 -7.98 -9.54
C ASN A 222 21.32 -7.08 -10.46
N LEU A 223 21.24 -5.78 -10.17
CA LEU A 223 20.40 -4.85 -10.92
C LEU A 223 20.81 -4.79 -12.41
N GLU A 224 19.91 -5.25 -13.27
CA GLU A 224 20.11 -5.32 -14.71
C GLU A 224 19.64 -4.04 -15.40
N THR A 225 18.42 -3.57 -15.08
CA THR A 225 17.84 -2.36 -15.67
C THR A 225 16.96 -1.59 -14.69
N ILE A 226 16.88 -0.27 -14.89
CA ILE A 226 15.84 0.59 -14.33
C ILE A 226 15.13 1.26 -15.51
N THR A 227 13.83 1.03 -15.66
CA THR A 227 13.01 1.71 -16.68
C THR A 227 12.09 2.72 -15.99
N THR A 228 12.14 3.98 -16.44
CA THR A 228 11.31 5.08 -15.92
C THR A 228 10.05 5.27 -16.78
N GLU A 229 9.09 6.05 -16.28
CA GLU A 229 7.80 6.32 -16.96
C GLU A 229 7.05 5.01 -17.36
N THR A 230 7.22 3.96 -16.55
CA THR A 230 6.72 2.60 -16.80
C THR A 230 5.58 2.28 -15.83
N PRO A 231 4.31 2.27 -16.28
CA PRO A 231 3.20 1.80 -15.47
C PRO A 231 3.23 0.28 -15.31
N GLU A 232 2.60 -0.23 -14.25
CA GLU A 232 2.33 -1.67 -14.13
C GLU A 232 1.26 -2.09 -15.14
N VAL A 233 1.45 -3.25 -15.78
CA VAL A 233 0.46 -3.87 -16.65
C VAL A 233 0.04 -5.18 -16.02
N LEU A 234 -1.25 -5.27 -15.65
CA LEU A 234 -1.84 -6.48 -15.05
C LEU A 234 -2.76 -7.17 -16.06
N PRO A 235 -2.67 -8.51 -16.23
CA PRO A 235 -3.65 -9.25 -16.98
C PRO A 235 -5.01 -9.21 -16.27
N PHE A 236 -6.08 -9.04 -17.03
CA PHE A 236 -7.44 -8.91 -16.51
C PHE A 236 -8.41 -9.69 -17.39
N PHE A 237 -9.22 -10.56 -16.78
CA PHE A 237 -10.12 -11.45 -17.52
C PHE A 237 -11.56 -11.05 -17.24
N VAL A 238 -12.29 -10.69 -18.29
CA VAL A 238 -13.65 -10.17 -18.20
C VAL A 238 -14.62 -11.18 -18.77
N TYR A 239 -15.65 -11.53 -17.98
CA TYR A 239 -16.70 -12.45 -18.41
C TYR A 239 -17.86 -11.65 -18.99
N ILE A 240 -18.12 -11.78 -20.29
CA ILE A 240 -19.25 -11.14 -20.99
C ILE A 240 -20.31 -12.19 -21.36
N PRO A 241 -21.61 -11.84 -21.43
CA PRO A 241 -22.62 -12.75 -21.95
C PRO A 241 -22.36 -13.08 -23.43
N ASP A 242 -22.54 -14.34 -23.82
CA ASP A 242 -22.48 -14.74 -25.23
C ASP A 242 -23.61 -14.10 -26.07
N GLU A 243 -23.51 -14.17 -27.41
CA GLU A 243 -24.50 -13.59 -28.34
C GLU A 243 -25.94 -14.09 -28.13
N GLN A 244 -26.14 -15.20 -27.41
CA GLN A 244 -27.44 -15.84 -27.17
C GLN A 244 -27.93 -15.67 -25.72
N ALA A 245 -27.14 -15.05 -24.84
CA ALA A 245 -27.31 -15.04 -23.39
C ALA A 245 -27.58 -16.44 -22.82
N MET A 246 -26.75 -17.42 -23.21
CA MET A 246 -26.80 -18.79 -22.69
C MET A 246 -25.66 -19.12 -21.72
N GLY A 247 -24.48 -18.55 -21.94
CA GLY A 247 -23.32 -18.60 -21.05
C GLY A 247 -22.48 -17.33 -21.11
N LEU A 248 -21.31 -17.38 -20.47
CA LEU A 248 -20.34 -16.32 -20.34
C LEU A 248 -19.07 -16.68 -21.13
N ASP A 249 -18.71 -15.83 -22.08
CA ASP A 249 -17.42 -15.89 -22.78
C ASP A 249 -16.38 -15.05 -22.01
N GLN A 250 -15.13 -15.48 -22.04
CA GLN A 250 -14.02 -14.80 -21.37
C GLN A 250 -13.22 -13.96 -22.38
N VAL A 251 -13.07 -12.66 -22.11
CA VAL A 251 -12.24 -11.72 -22.87
C VAL A 251 -10.96 -11.44 -22.08
N GLU A 252 -9.81 -11.57 -22.75
CA GLU A 252 -8.52 -11.17 -22.19
C GLU A 252 -8.30 -9.67 -22.41
N ALA A 253 -8.01 -8.95 -21.32
CA ALA A 253 -7.72 -7.53 -21.30
C ALA A 253 -6.53 -7.22 -20.39
N GLU A 254 -6.10 -5.97 -20.39
CA GLU A 254 -5.01 -5.48 -19.54
C GLU A 254 -5.45 -4.24 -18.75
N LEU A 255 -5.04 -4.14 -17.49
CA LEU A 255 -5.11 -2.91 -16.71
C LEU A 255 -3.72 -2.26 -16.73
N THR A 256 -3.63 -1.02 -17.22
CA THR A 256 -2.43 -0.19 -17.12
C THR A 256 -2.56 0.75 -15.94
N LEU A 257 -1.64 0.69 -14.98
CA LEU A 257 -1.73 1.37 -13.69
C LEU A 257 -0.42 2.06 -13.32
N ASN A 258 -0.42 3.39 -13.27
CA ASN A 258 0.69 4.17 -12.72
C ASN A 258 0.80 3.95 -11.21
N THR A 259 1.91 4.34 -10.58
CA THR A 259 2.00 4.42 -9.12
C THR A 259 0.92 5.38 -8.61
N ASN A 260 0.25 4.98 -7.52
CA ASN A 260 -0.95 5.60 -6.94
C ASN A 260 -2.27 5.44 -7.74
N ASP A 261 -2.28 4.82 -8.93
CA ASP A 261 -3.55 4.48 -9.59
C ASP A 261 -4.23 3.28 -8.90
N PRO A 262 -5.46 3.44 -8.34
CA PRO A 262 -6.21 2.34 -7.75
C PRO A 262 -6.88 1.48 -8.83
N ALA A 263 -6.72 0.15 -8.75
CA ALA A 263 -7.22 -0.79 -9.75
C ALA A 263 -8.71 -0.59 -10.07
N ARG A 264 -9.55 -0.30 -9.06
CA ARG A 264 -11.00 -0.07 -9.22
C ARG A 264 -11.36 0.99 -10.26
N VAL A 265 -10.54 2.02 -10.47
CA VAL A 265 -10.81 3.09 -11.44
C VAL A 265 -10.56 2.58 -12.87
N ALA A 266 -9.45 1.89 -13.11
CA ALA A 266 -9.16 1.28 -14.40
C ALA A 266 -10.17 0.16 -14.73
N ILE A 267 -10.56 -0.63 -13.73
CA ILE A 267 -11.63 -1.64 -13.86
C ILE A 267 -12.96 -0.97 -14.24
N THR A 268 -13.37 0.11 -13.55
CA THR A 268 -14.59 0.85 -13.89
C THR A 268 -14.57 1.35 -15.34
N GLN A 269 -13.46 1.97 -15.79
CA GLN A 269 -13.31 2.48 -17.15
C GLN A 269 -13.38 1.37 -18.21
N LEU A 270 -12.69 0.26 -17.97
CA LEU A 270 -12.69 -0.90 -18.85
C LEU A 270 -14.09 -1.51 -18.96
N LEU A 271 -14.74 -1.79 -17.82
CA LEU A 271 -16.07 -2.40 -17.76
C LEU A 271 -17.18 -1.48 -18.29
N SER A 272 -16.97 -0.17 -18.33
CA SER A 272 -17.91 0.82 -18.91
C SER A 272 -17.75 1.03 -20.43
N GLY A 273 -16.95 0.19 -21.12
CA GLY A 273 -16.73 0.30 -22.57
C GLY A 273 -16.04 1.58 -23.04
N GLN A 274 -15.34 2.27 -22.15
CA GLN A 274 -14.60 3.50 -22.47
C GLN A 274 -13.23 3.20 -23.12
N ASN A 275 -12.78 1.94 -23.10
CA ASN A 275 -11.51 1.52 -23.68
C ASN A 275 -11.67 1.10 -25.15
N GLU A 276 -11.10 1.87 -26.08
CA GLU A 276 -11.20 1.59 -27.53
C GLU A 276 -10.56 0.26 -27.96
N SER A 277 -9.68 -0.34 -27.15
CA SER A 277 -9.06 -1.64 -27.44
C SER A 277 -9.98 -2.84 -27.21
N TYR A 278 -11.02 -2.68 -26.38
CA TYR A 278 -11.90 -3.76 -25.91
C TYR A 278 -13.39 -3.37 -26.04
N LYS A 279 -13.85 -3.14 -27.28
CA LYS A 279 -15.19 -2.60 -27.58
C LYS A 279 -16.34 -3.57 -27.29
N GLU A 280 -16.02 -4.85 -27.14
CA GLU A 280 -16.89 -5.92 -26.70
C GLU A 280 -17.19 -5.86 -25.19
N ILE A 281 -16.31 -5.24 -24.40
CA ILE A 281 -16.52 -5.05 -22.96
C ILE A 281 -17.39 -3.80 -22.76
N ASN A 282 -18.67 -3.99 -22.46
CA ASN A 282 -19.58 -2.90 -22.10
C ASN A 282 -20.64 -3.43 -21.13
N ILE A 283 -20.23 -3.53 -19.87
CA ILE A 283 -20.92 -4.21 -18.77
C ILE A 283 -21.61 -3.19 -17.86
N LEU A 284 -20.83 -2.21 -17.40
CA LEU A 284 -21.32 -1.13 -16.55
C LEU A 284 -22.09 -0.11 -17.39
N SER A 285 -23.21 0.34 -16.86
CA SER A 285 -24.07 1.39 -17.42
C SER A 285 -23.41 2.77 -17.37
N GLU A 286 -23.95 3.72 -18.13
CA GLU A 286 -23.52 5.11 -18.07
C GLU A 286 -23.74 5.68 -16.66
N GLY A 287 -22.66 6.13 -16.01
CA GLY A 287 -22.71 6.66 -14.65
C GLY A 287 -22.59 5.61 -13.53
N ALA A 288 -22.38 4.32 -13.85
CA ALA A 288 -22.02 3.34 -12.85
C ALA A 288 -20.54 3.49 -12.42
N GLU A 289 -20.32 3.71 -11.13
CA GLU A 289 -19.00 3.81 -10.51
C GLU A 289 -18.80 2.72 -9.45
N ILE A 290 -17.56 2.26 -9.30
CA ILE A 290 -17.12 1.38 -8.19
C ILE A 290 -16.58 2.27 -7.07
N ASN A 291 -17.36 2.42 -5.99
CA ASN A 291 -17.04 3.29 -4.87
C ASN A 291 -15.80 2.78 -4.12
N TYR A 292 -15.82 1.49 -3.76
CA TYR A 292 -14.67 0.75 -3.26
C TYR A 292 -14.66 -0.68 -3.83
N LEU A 293 -13.47 -1.27 -3.85
CA LEU A 293 -13.22 -2.64 -4.27
C LEU A 293 -11.92 -3.08 -3.61
N PHE A 294 -11.95 -4.21 -2.90
CA PHE A 294 -10.77 -4.86 -2.31
C PHE A 294 -11.06 -6.33 -1.95
N LEU A 295 -10.01 -7.11 -1.73
CA LEU A 295 -10.08 -8.43 -1.11
C LEU A 295 -9.87 -8.29 0.41
N ASN A 296 -10.83 -8.73 1.23
CA ASN A 296 -10.71 -8.63 2.69
C ASN A 296 -9.83 -9.75 3.29
N ASP A 297 -9.63 -9.73 4.61
CA ASP A 297 -8.83 -10.74 5.34
C ASP A 297 -9.56 -12.09 5.56
N GLU A 298 -10.85 -12.16 5.26
CA GLU A 298 -11.62 -13.42 5.13
C GLU A 298 -11.58 -14.01 3.71
N ASN A 299 -10.80 -13.41 2.80
CA ASN A 299 -10.65 -13.79 1.38
C ASN A 299 -11.94 -13.63 0.54
N VAL A 300 -12.82 -12.71 0.92
CA VAL A 300 -14.02 -12.30 0.17
C VAL A 300 -13.74 -10.98 -0.54
N VAL A 301 -14.14 -10.84 -1.81
CA VAL A 301 -14.09 -9.53 -2.49
C VAL A 301 -15.21 -8.65 -1.93
N GLU A 302 -14.87 -7.53 -1.32
CA GLU A 302 -15.84 -6.51 -0.93
C GLU A 302 -15.91 -5.44 -2.01
N VAL A 303 -17.12 -5.19 -2.51
CA VAL A 303 -17.38 -4.19 -3.56
C VAL A 303 -18.67 -3.42 -3.29
N ASP A 304 -18.59 -2.09 -3.43
CA ASP A 304 -19.75 -1.21 -3.45
C ASP A 304 -19.79 -0.44 -4.77
N VAL A 305 -20.98 -0.38 -5.37
CA VAL A 305 -21.24 0.31 -6.63
C VAL A 305 -22.39 1.29 -6.48
N THR A 306 -22.40 2.31 -7.33
CA THR A 306 -23.56 3.22 -7.43
C THR A 306 -24.81 2.50 -7.95
N SER A 307 -26.00 2.94 -7.57
CA SER A 307 -27.29 2.40 -8.08
C SER A 307 -27.44 2.36 -9.60
N ALA A 308 -26.68 3.15 -10.37
CA ALA A 308 -26.66 3.07 -11.83
C ALA A 308 -26.32 1.65 -12.34
N PHE A 309 -25.55 0.84 -11.59
CA PHE A 309 -25.21 -0.56 -11.91
C PHE A 309 -26.42 -1.42 -12.31
N GLU A 310 -27.59 -1.16 -11.72
CA GLU A 310 -28.82 -1.91 -11.96
C GLU A 310 -29.54 -1.51 -13.27
N GLU A 311 -29.20 -0.37 -13.89
CA GLU A 311 -29.99 0.21 -15.00
C GLU A 311 -30.01 -0.66 -16.27
N ASN A 312 -28.97 -1.45 -16.52
CA ASN A 312 -28.89 -2.38 -17.65
C ASN A 312 -29.52 -3.77 -17.35
N MET A 313 -29.97 -4.04 -16.12
CA MET A 313 -30.43 -5.35 -15.67
C MET A 313 -31.92 -5.60 -16.01
N ALA A 314 -32.19 -5.86 -17.29
CA ALA A 314 -33.56 -6.03 -17.80
C ALA A 314 -34.18 -7.42 -17.50
N GLY A 315 -34.89 -7.53 -16.37
CA GLY A 315 -35.63 -8.73 -15.97
C GLY A 315 -34.75 -9.90 -15.53
N SER A 316 -35.32 -11.02 -15.12
CA SER A 316 -34.60 -12.09 -14.39
C SER A 316 -33.35 -12.62 -15.08
N THR A 317 -33.35 -12.71 -16.42
CA THR A 317 -32.17 -13.13 -17.18
C THR A 317 -31.13 -12.02 -17.26
N GLY A 318 -31.53 -10.76 -17.51
CA GLY A 318 -30.60 -9.63 -17.54
C GLY A 318 -29.97 -9.34 -16.18
N GLU A 319 -30.73 -9.50 -15.10
CA GLU A 319 -30.27 -9.40 -13.71
C GLU A 319 -29.26 -10.51 -13.37
N LEU A 320 -29.57 -11.76 -13.72
CA LEU A 320 -28.67 -12.89 -13.53
C LEU A 320 -27.33 -12.70 -14.27
N PHE A 321 -27.38 -12.35 -15.56
CA PHE A 321 -26.17 -12.12 -16.35
C PHE A 321 -25.40 -10.90 -15.89
N GLY A 322 -26.06 -9.77 -15.59
CA GLY A 322 -25.40 -8.56 -15.10
C GLY A 322 -24.63 -8.78 -13.80
N ILE A 323 -25.21 -9.53 -12.85
CA ILE A 323 -24.52 -9.95 -11.63
C ILE A 323 -23.35 -10.88 -11.96
N TYR A 324 -23.56 -11.99 -12.67
CA TYR A 324 -22.52 -13.02 -12.81
C TYR A 324 -21.37 -12.63 -13.74
N THR A 325 -21.60 -11.76 -14.72
CA THR A 325 -20.52 -11.09 -15.45
C THR A 325 -19.62 -10.30 -14.51
N PHE A 326 -20.18 -9.55 -13.56
CA PHE A 326 -19.41 -8.74 -12.62
C PHE A 326 -18.73 -9.59 -11.55
N VAL A 327 -19.49 -10.49 -10.91
CA VAL A 327 -19.00 -11.43 -9.88
C VAL A 327 -17.87 -12.30 -10.43
N ASN A 328 -18.06 -13.01 -11.55
CA ASN A 328 -17.03 -13.89 -12.09
C ASN A 328 -15.75 -13.12 -12.48
N THR A 329 -15.89 -11.89 -12.99
CA THR A 329 -14.75 -11.02 -13.33
C THR A 329 -13.95 -10.64 -12.08
N LEU A 330 -14.63 -10.20 -11.01
CA LEU A 330 -13.96 -9.83 -9.75
C LEU A 330 -13.36 -11.04 -9.03
N SER A 331 -14.09 -12.15 -8.94
CA SER A 331 -13.60 -13.44 -8.44
C SER A 331 -12.32 -13.87 -9.15
N LYS A 332 -12.28 -13.77 -10.49
CA LYS A 332 -11.11 -14.14 -11.30
C LYS A 332 -9.93 -13.19 -11.12
N TYR A 333 -10.18 -11.89 -10.96
CA TYR A 333 -9.12 -10.90 -10.71
C TYR A 333 -8.45 -11.11 -9.35
N TYR A 334 -9.25 -11.33 -8.30
CA TYR A 334 -8.74 -11.51 -6.94
C TYR A 334 -8.31 -12.96 -6.60
N GLY A 335 -8.64 -13.93 -7.45
CA GLY A 335 -8.31 -15.35 -7.21
C GLY A 335 -9.16 -16.01 -6.12
N THR A 336 -10.39 -15.53 -5.90
CA THR A 336 -11.32 -16.06 -4.88
C THR A 336 -12.68 -16.44 -5.49
N GLN A 337 -13.52 -17.11 -4.70
CA GLN A 337 -14.85 -17.56 -5.12
C GLN A 337 -15.97 -16.66 -4.62
N GLU A 338 -15.75 -15.81 -3.61
CA GLU A 338 -16.85 -15.09 -2.92
C GLU A 338 -16.75 -13.57 -3.10
N VAL A 339 -17.90 -12.94 -3.39
CA VAL A 339 -18.04 -11.49 -3.64
C VAL A 339 -19.21 -10.96 -2.81
N LEU A 340 -18.91 -10.11 -1.85
CA LEU A 340 -19.88 -9.30 -1.11
C LEU A 340 -20.18 -8.04 -1.93
N LEU A 341 -21.34 -8.05 -2.61
CA LEU A 341 -21.79 -6.95 -3.45
C LEU A 341 -22.79 -6.05 -2.72
N THR A 342 -22.45 -4.77 -2.65
CA THR A 342 -23.31 -3.69 -2.16
C THR A 342 -23.61 -2.65 -3.23
N VAL A 343 -24.76 -1.99 -3.09
CA VAL A 343 -25.23 -0.89 -3.95
C VAL A 343 -25.61 0.30 -3.06
N ASP A 344 -24.98 1.45 -3.29
CA ASP A 344 -25.08 2.66 -2.44
C ASP A 344 -24.95 2.34 -0.93
N GLY A 345 -24.01 1.46 -0.56
CA GLY A 345 -23.72 1.04 0.81
C GLY A 345 -24.78 0.12 1.45
N ARG A 346 -25.53 -0.65 0.64
CA ARG A 346 -26.52 -1.64 1.11
C ARG A 346 -26.37 -2.98 0.40
N PRO A 347 -26.71 -4.12 1.03
CA PRO A 347 -26.74 -5.41 0.34
C PRO A 347 -27.55 -5.35 -0.96
N TYR A 348 -27.03 -6.01 -2.00
CA TYR A 348 -27.69 -6.04 -3.31
C TYR A 348 -29.16 -6.48 -3.22
N ASN A 349 -30.07 -5.73 -3.84
CA ASN A 349 -31.51 -5.98 -3.74
C ASN A 349 -32.23 -5.62 -5.06
N GLY A 350 -32.01 -6.47 -6.05
CA GLY A 350 -32.63 -6.38 -7.37
C GLY A 350 -34.10 -6.83 -7.39
N SER A 351 -34.64 -7.03 -8.60
CA SER A 351 -36.06 -7.39 -8.79
C SER A 351 -36.32 -8.90 -8.66
N HIS A 352 -35.27 -9.71 -8.76
CA HIS A 352 -35.34 -11.17 -8.77
C HIS A 352 -34.36 -11.83 -7.80
N ILE A 353 -33.30 -11.13 -7.39
CA ILE A 353 -32.24 -11.56 -6.49
C ILE A 353 -32.09 -10.52 -5.37
N THR A 354 -32.06 -10.99 -4.12
CA THR A 354 -31.86 -10.17 -2.93
C THR A 354 -30.87 -10.86 -2.01
N LEU A 355 -29.93 -10.11 -1.45
CA LEU A 355 -29.02 -10.54 -0.39
C LEU A 355 -29.44 -9.94 0.97
N GLU A 356 -29.32 -10.72 2.04
CA GLU A 356 -29.30 -10.21 3.42
C GLU A 356 -27.90 -9.64 3.77
N GLU A 357 -27.80 -8.97 4.93
CA GLU A 357 -26.55 -8.35 5.38
C GLU A 357 -25.46 -9.39 5.65
N GLY A 358 -24.35 -9.32 4.93
CA GLY A 358 -23.24 -10.28 4.99
C GLY A 358 -23.39 -11.52 4.12
N GLU A 359 -24.45 -11.65 3.32
CA GLU A 359 -24.51 -12.67 2.28
C GLU A 359 -23.62 -12.30 1.07
N VAL A 360 -23.10 -13.32 0.38
CA VAL A 360 -22.16 -13.18 -0.73
C VAL A 360 -22.70 -13.87 -2.00
N PHE A 361 -22.27 -13.38 -3.15
CA PHE A 361 -22.34 -14.15 -4.39
C PHE A 361 -21.13 -15.08 -4.50
N THR A 362 -21.36 -16.31 -4.93
CA THR A 362 -20.28 -17.26 -5.27
C THR A 362 -20.07 -17.33 -6.78
N LEU A 363 -18.81 -17.33 -7.23
CA LEU A 363 -18.36 -17.59 -8.60
C LEU A 363 -19.19 -18.71 -9.26
N ASN A 364 -19.78 -18.43 -10.41
CA ASN A 364 -20.59 -19.41 -11.14
C ASN A 364 -19.83 -19.96 -12.34
N GLU A 365 -19.09 -21.06 -12.12
CA GLU A 365 -18.37 -21.78 -13.17
C GLU A 365 -19.32 -22.46 -14.18
N GLU A 366 -20.52 -22.88 -13.78
CA GLU A 366 -21.50 -23.53 -14.68
C GLU A 366 -22.04 -22.58 -15.76
N MET A 367 -21.92 -21.27 -15.56
CA MET A 367 -22.25 -20.25 -16.57
C MET A 367 -21.11 -19.96 -17.54
N VAL A 368 -19.88 -20.42 -17.29
CA VAL A 368 -18.73 -20.13 -18.16
C VAL A 368 -18.69 -21.11 -19.33
N ASN A 369 -18.61 -20.60 -20.56
CA ASN A 369 -18.52 -21.44 -21.75
C ASN A 369 -17.17 -22.18 -21.82
N GLU A 370 -17.18 -23.45 -22.24
CA GLU A 370 -15.96 -24.19 -22.58
C GLU A 370 -15.29 -23.55 -23.83
N GLN A 371 -13.99 -23.24 -23.74
CA GLN A 371 -13.17 -22.65 -24.82
C GLN A 371 -12.63 -23.70 -25.81
#